data_AF-A0A9X1KAS0-F1
#
_entry.id   AF-A0A9X1KAS0-F1
#
_cell.length_a   1.000
_cell.length_b   1.000
_cell.length_c   1.000
_cell.angle_alpha   90.00
_cell.angle_beta   90.00
_cell.angle_gamma   90.00
#
_symmetry.space_group_name_H-M   'P 1'
#
loop_
_entity.id
_entity.type
_entity.pdbx_description
1 polymer ?
#
loop_
_entity_poly.entity_id
_entity_poly.type
_entity_poly.pdbx_seq_one_letter_code
_entity_poly.pdbx_strand_id
1 'polypeptide(L)'
;MKEEAHKEDIEVITQVLAKITTLSPEQIKPYLDTMLERLVKPQAERPLYETATPFELSQAFQEWADSHDRNTPLLSDYAVSRESMYSDEE
;
A
#
# COMPACT_ATOMS: atom_id res chain seq x y z
N MET A 1 8.93 -17.47 5.62
CA MET A 1 8.53 -17.94 6.96
C MET A 1 7.03 -17.84 7.26
N LYS A 2 6.18 -17.16 6.46
CA LYS A 2 4.72 -17.12 6.70
C LYS A 2 3.94 -18.32 6.14
N GLU A 3 4.45 -19.00 5.12
CA GLU A 3 3.77 -20.14 4.47
C GLU A 3 3.65 -21.39 5.36
N GLU A 4 4.68 -21.69 6.15
CA GLU A 4 4.67 -22.85 7.07
C GLU A 4 3.63 -22.69 8.20
N ALA A 5 3.30 -21.45 8.60
CA ALA A 5 2.39 -21.18 9.70
C ALA A 5 0.90 -21.45 9.38
N HIS A 6 0.53 -21.50 8.09
CA HIS A 6 -0.87 -21.61 7.64
C HIS A 6 -1.11 -22.79 6.69
N LYS A 7 -0.16 -23.71 6.60
CA LYS A 7 -0.22 -24.84 5.67
C LYS A 7 -1.43 -25.75 5.92
N GLU A 8 -1.73 -26.02 7.19
CA GLU A 8 -2.90 -26.82 7.60
C GLU A 8 -4.21 -26.12 7.23
N ASP A 9 -4.31 -24.81 7.45
CA ASP A 9 -5.50 -24.01 7.11
C ASP A 9 -5.74 -23.99 5.59
N ILE A 10 -4.69 -23.82 4.80
CA ILE A 10 -4.76 -23.80 3.33
C ILE A 10 -5.23 -25.16 2.79
N GLU A 11 -4.78 -26.26 3.39
CA GLU A 11 -5.20 -27.60 3.02
C GLU A 11 -6.70 -27.83 3.33
N VAL A 12 -7.15 -27.42 4.51
CA VAL A 12 -8.57 -27.50 4.90
C VAL A 12 -9.43 -26.67 3.95
N ILE A 13 -9.01 -25.44 3.63
CA ILE A 13 -9.72 -24.57 2.68
C ILE A 13 -9.79 -25.21 1.30
N THR A 14 -8.69 -25.80 0.82
CA THR A 14 -8.64 -26.49 -0.48
C THR A 14 -9.65 -27.63 -0.55
N GLN A 15 -9.73 -28.45 0.50
CA GLN A 15 -10.68 -29.57 0.57
C GLN A 15 -12.15 -29.12 0.65
N VAL A 16 -12.42 -28.04 1.38
CA VAL A 16 -13.78 -27.45 1.45
C VAL A 16 -14.19 -26.92 0.08
N LEU A 17 -13.30 -26.19 -0.59
CA LEU A 17 -13.55 -25.67 -1.94
C LEU A 17 -13.76 -26.80 -2.95
N ALA A 18 -13.02 -27.90 -2.85
CA ALA A 18 -13.19 -29.09 -3.70
C ALA A 18 -14.59 -29.69 -3.56
N LYS A 19 -15.07 -29.80 -2.32
CA LYS A 19 -16.42 -30.30 -2.02
C LYS A 19 -17.53 -29.40 -2.57
N ILE A 20 -17.34 -28.08 -2.56
CA ILE A 20 -18.37 -27.11 -2.99
C ILE A 20 -18.37 -26.92 -4.50
N THR A 21 -17.21 -26.93 -5.14
CA THR A 21 -17.05 -26.59 -6.57
C THR A 21 -17.06 -27.80 -7.50
N THR A 22 -17.12 -29.03 -6.96
CA THR A 22 -16.99 -30.30 -7.72
C THR A 22 -15.68 -30.44 -8.51
N LEU A 23 -14.70 -29.56 -8.26
CA LEU A 23 -13.35 -29.63 -8.82
C LEU A 23 -12.44 -30.44 -7.90
N SER A 24 -11.38 -31.02 -8.46
CA SER A 24 -10.40 -31.73 -7.63
C SER A 24 -9.52 -30.75 -6.83
N PRO A 25 -8.97 -31.16 -5.68
CA PRO A 25 -8.02 -30.35 -4.90
C PRO A 25 -6.84 -29.85 -5.75
N GLU A 26 -6.33 -30.67 -6.67
CA GLU A 26 -5.23 -30.35 -7.58
C GLU A 26 -5.60 -29.25 -8.58
N GLN A 27 -6.87 -29.18 -8.97
CA GLN A 27 -7.38 -28.12 -9.84
C GLN A 27 -7.58 -26.81 -9.09
N ILE A 28 -7.93 -26.85 -7.81
CA ILE A 28 -8.21 -25.66 -6.98
C ILE A 28 -6.95 -24.99 -6.48
N LYS A 29 -5.96 -25.79 -6.08
CA LYS A 29 -4.70 -25.31 -5.50
C LYS A 29 -4.07 -24.16 -6.31
N PRO A 30 -3.91 -24.21 -7.65
CA PRO A 30 -3.32 -23.10 -8.40
C PRO A 30 -4.16 -21.81 -8.36
N TYR A 31 -5.49 -21.90 -8.28
CA TYR A 31 -6.36 -20.72 -8.14
C TYR A 31 -6.22 -20.10 -6.75
N LEU A 32 -6.20 -20.96 -5.71
CA LEU A 32 -6.02 -20.52 -4.33
C LEU A 32 -4.64 -19.88 -4.14
N ASP A 33 -3.58 -20.50 -4.66
CA ASP A 33 -2.21 -19.98 -4.62
C ASP A 33 -2.16 -18.59 -5.30
N THR A 34 -2.79 -18.42 -6.46
CA THR A 34 -2.87 -17.12 -7.16
C THR A 34 -3.61 -16.05 -6.35
N MET A 35 -4.68 -16.41 -5.66
CA MET A 35 -5.41 -15.49 -4.79
C MET A 35 -4.58 -15.09 -3.57
N LEU A 36 -3.91 -16.05 -2.94
CA LEU A 36 -3.01 -15.82 -1.81
C LEU A 36 -1.84 -14.92 -2.21
N GLU A 37 -1.22 -15.15 -3.36
CA GLU A 37 -0.17 -14.28 -3.88
C GLU A 37 -0.64 -12.83 -4.06
N ARG A 38 -1.89 -12.61 -4.52
CA ARG A 38 -2.45 -11.25 -4.67
C ARG A 38 -2.75 -10.58 -3.33
N LEU A 39 -3.11 -11.37 -2.31
CA LEU A 39 -3.36 -10.86 -0.96
C LEU A 39 -2.06 -10.57 -0.20
N VAL A 40 -1.00 -11.35 -0.46
CA VAL A 40 0.31 -11.19 0.19
C VAL A 40 1.17 -10.13 -0.50
N LYS A 41 1.01 -9.94 -1.81
CA LYS A 41 1.64 -8.80 -2.50
C LYS A 41 1.18 -7.53 -1.80
N PRO A 42 2.10 -6.68 -1.30
CA PRO A 42 1.72 -5.38 -0.78
C PRO A 42 0.96 -4.70 -1.91
N GLN A 43 -0.33 -4.44 -1.68
CA GLN A 43 -1.06 -3.51 -2.53
C GLN A 43 -0.22 -2.25 -2.51
N ALA A 44 0.14 -1.75 -3.70
CA ALA A 44 0.90 -0.51 -3.80
C ALA A 44 0.29 0.48 -2.81
N GLU A 45 1.11 0.97 -1.87
CA GLU A 45 0.62 1.79 -0.76
C GLU A 45 -0.17 2.94 -1.37
N ARG A 46 -1.49 2.91 -1.16
CA ARG A 46 -2.34 3.97 -1.66
C ARG A 46 -1.93 5.25 -0.93
N PRO A 47 -1.93 6.40 -1.61
CA PRO A 47 -1.66 7.66 -0.97
C PRO A 47 -2.52 7.84 0.29
N LEU A 48 -1.95 8.48 1.31
CA LEU A 48 -2.61 8.67 2.60
C LEU A 48 -4.00 9.31 2.45
N TYR A 49 -4.16 10.25 1.51
CA TYR A 49 -5.43 10.93 1.25
C TYR A 49 -6.55 10.01 0.72
N GLU A 50 -6.22 8.81 0.22
CA GLU A 50 -7.20 7.83 -0.27
C GLU A 50 -7.70 6.87 0.80
N THR A 51 -6.96 6.72 1.90
CA THR A 51 -7.19 5.67 2.89
C THR A 51 -7.40 6.19 4.30
N ALA A 52 -6.89 7.38 4.62
CA ALA A 52 -7.03 7.99 5.94
C ALA A 52 -8.42 8.59 6.15
N THR A 53 -8.89 8.52 7.39
CA THR A 53 -10.01 9.34 7.87
C THR A 53 -9.61 10.82 7.90
N PRO A 54 -10.58 11.76 7.92
CA PRO A 54 -10.27 13.18 8.05
C PRO A 54 -9.40 13.53 9.27
N PHE A 55 -9.61 12.82 10.39
CA PHE A 55 -8.84 13.01 11.60
C PHE A 55 -7.39 12.54 11.43
N GLU A 56 -7.18 11.32 10.94
CA GLU A 56 -5.84 10.78 10.68
C GLU A 56 -5.07 11.64 9.68
N LEU A 57 -5.74 12.15 8.65
CA LEU A 57 -5.12 13.05 7.68
C LEU A 57 -4.71 14.38 8.32
N SER A 58 -5.55 14.96 9.18
CA SER A 58 -5.23 16.19 9.91
C SER A 58 -4.06 16.01 10.87
N GLN A 59 -3.99 14.86 11.54
CA GLN A 59 -2.92 14.53 12.45
C GLN A 59 -1.59 14.35 11.69
N ALA A 60 -1.59 13.56 10.62
CA ALA A 60 -0.40 13.34 9.80
C ALA A 60 0.13 14.65 9.20
N PHE A 61 -0.77 15.55 8.78
CA PHE A 61 -0.38 16.87 8.31
C PHE A 61 0.29 17.70 9.42
N GLN A 62 -0.26 17.69 10.63
CA GLN A 62 0.30 18.41 11.75
C GLN A 62 1.67 17.86 12.15
N GLU A 63 1.83 16.55 12.22
CA GLU A 63 3.11 15.89 12.50
C GLU A 63 4.17 16.23 11.45
N TRP A 64 3.79 16.24 10.17
CA TRP A 64 4.67 16.68 9.08
C TRP A 64 5.09 18.14 9.25
N ALA A 65 4.14 19.05 9.53
CA ALA A 65 4.44 20.47 9.71
C ALA A 65 5.36 20.71 10.92
N ASP A 66 5.15 20.00 12.02
CA ASP A 66 5.94 20.12 13.24
C ASP A 66 7.33 19.45 13.14
N SER A 67 7.54 18.57 12.15
CA SER A 67 8.85 17.94 11.91
C SER A 67 9.91 18.88 11.31
N HIS A 68 9.53 20.10 10.88
CA HIS A 68 10.42 21.06 10.25
C HIS A 68 10.85 22.16 11.22
N ASP A 69 12.07 22.69 11.04
CA ASP A 69 12.54 23.83 11.82
C ASP A 69 11.73 25.09 11.47
N ARG A 70 11.09 25.68 12.48
CA ARG A 70 10.31 26.90 12.35
C ARG A 70 11.15 28.14 12.04
N ASN A 71 12.47 28.05 12.22
CA ASN A 71 13.43 29.11 11.88
C ASN A 71 14.06 28.93 10.50
N THR A 72 13.53 28.01 9.68
CA THR A 72 13.98 27.83 8.31
C THR A 72 13.87 29.17 7.55
N PRO A 73 14.97 29.64 6.91
CA PRO A 73 14.95 30.88 6.15
C PRO A 73 13.86 30.84 5.07
N LEU A 74 13.22 31.98 4.84
CA LEU A 74 12.25 32.12 3.75
C LEU A 74 12.95 31.93 2.40
N LEU A 75 12.24 31.30 1.48
CA LEU A 75 12.66 31.25 0.08
C LEU A 75 12.68 32.67 -0.49
N SER A 76 13.65 32.95 -1.38
CA SER A 76 13.69 34.22 -2.10
C SER A 76 12.53 34.33 -3.08
N ASP A 77 12.16 35.57 -3.44
CA ASP A 77 11.13 35.82 -4.46
C ASP A 77 11.43 35.11 -5.79
N TYR A 78 12.72 34.99 -6.13
CA TYR A 78 13.16 34.23 -7.29
C TYR A 78 12.91 32.73 -7.12
N ALA A 79 13.22 32.13 -5.97
CA ALA A 79 13.04 30.70 -5.72
C ALA A 79 11.58 30.24 -5.70
N VAL A 80 10.64 31.16 -5.46
CA VAL A 80 9.19 30.90 -5.59
C VAL A 80 8.60 31.43 -6.90
N SER A 81 9.45 31.98 -7.78
CA SER A 81 9.00 32.52 -9.05
C SER A 81 8.63 31.40 -10.02
N ARG A 82 7.62 31.66 -10.85
CA ARG A 82 7.27 30.79 -11.97
C ARG A 82 8.47 30.56 -12.90
N GLU A 83 9.33 31.56 -13.06
CA GLU A 83 10.55 31.45 -13.86
C GLU A 83 11.47 30.36 -13.30
N SER A 84 11.73 30.33 -11.98
CA SER A 84 12.59 29.30 -11.38
C SER A 84 12.02 27.88 -11.43
N MET A 85 10.69 27.73 -11.40
CA MET A 85 10.03 26.42 -11.38
C MET A 85 9.96 25.77 -12.77
N TYR A 86 10.01 26.58 -13.82
CA TYR A 86 9.82 26.15 -15.21
C TYR A 86 10.94 26.62 -16.14
N SER A 87 12.03 27.15 -15.59
CA SER A 87 13.23 27.42 -16.39
C SER A 87 13.82 26.08 -16.77
N ASP A 88 13.73 25.73 -18.05
CA ASP A 88 14.57 24.70 -18.62
C ASP A 88 16.01 25.24 -18.55
N GLU A 89 16.88 24.60 -17.77
CA GLU A 89 18.32 24.89 -17.79
C GLU A 89 18.82 24.57 -19.22
N GLU A 90 19.02 25.59 -20.05
CA GLU A 90 19.74 25.46 -21.34
C GLU A 90 21.23 25.16 -21.15
#